data_AF-A0A1F9WSI7-F1
#
_entry.id   AF-A0A1F9WSI7-F1
#
_cell.length_a   1.000
_cell.length_b   1.000
_cell.length_c   1.000
_cell.angle_alpha   90.00
_cell.angle_beta   90.00
_cell.angle_gamma   90.00
#
_symmetry.space_group_name_H-M   'P 1'
#
loop_
_entity.id
_entity.type
_entity.pdbx_description
1 polymer ?
#
loop_
_entity_poly.entity_id
_entity_poly.type
_entity_poly.pdbx_seq_one_letter_code
_entity_poly.pdbx_strand_id
1 'polypeptide(L)'
;MRFLIFVIALSLSSCTRPSYPREKLTQSVEGIVKKECKLESHAALVGKTFYLKVALPGLVSSEANIKKEVLEKLQKVHLAITRVSLSSDAKIEYLVTIVELPGWKTHFSIVQRLDDLKWYFYQKISRGDFEDRIIYDLGLKNTGEGETFRDIDLREFVARLIVSKFNWLTVSNPFVSAAIGARLEIDSLSGNKLVLKTDSETLSDMSMEFIRATIMEWSAKIAHKYRFFEFSEISIINNSGRQVISIPIAQPEKLK
;
A
#
# COMPACT_ATOMS: atom_id res chain seq x y z
N MET A 1 3.01 32.94 47.10
CA MET A 1 2.17 31.93 46.41
C MET A 1 1.78 32.35 44.98
N ARG A 2 1.36 33.61 44.73
CA ARG A 2 1.03 34.10 43.36
C ARG A 2 2.21 34.11 42.36
N PHE A 3 3.45 34.29 42.82
CA PHE A 3 4.64 34.29 41.95
C PHE A 3 5.04 32.88 41.46
N LEU A 4 4.74 31.83 42.25
CA LEU A 4 5.04 30.44 41.90
C LEU A 4 4.13 29.92 40.77
N ILE A 5 2.88 30.41 40.70
CA ILE A 5 1.90 30.05 39.67
C ILE A 5 2.30 30.61 38.29
N PHE A 6 2.94 31.79 38.25
CA PHE A 6 3.36 32.43 37.00
C PHE A 6 4.57 31.73 36.36
N VAL A 7 5.48 31.18 37.17
CA VAL A 7 6.64 30.41 36.70
C VAL A 7 6.24 29.02 36.19
N ILE A 8 5.22 28.39 36.78
CA ILE A 8 4.64 27.12 36.30
C ILE A 8 3.86 27.31 35.00
N ALA A 9 3.23 28.47 34.79
CA ALA A 9 2.50 28.76 33.55
C ALA A 9 3.43 28.97 32.34
N LEU A 10 4.64 29.49 32.53
CA LEU A 10 5.61 29.73 31.45
C LEU A 10 6.35 28.46 30.99
N SER A 11 6.46 27.44 31.85
CA SER A 11 7.12 26.15 31.54
C SER A 11 6.21 25.14 30.82
N LEU A 12 4.92 25.44 30.65
CA LEU A 12 3.98 24.62 29.87
C LEU A 12 4.00 24.93 28.35
N SER A 13 4.87 25.83 27.89
CA SER A 13 4.97 26.24 26.48
C SER A 13 5.64 25.21 25.55
N SER A 14 6.05 24.04 26.06
CA SER A 14 6.96 23.12 25.36
C SER A 14 6.28 21.95 24.63
N CYS A 15 5.07 22.14 24.10
CA CYS A 15 4.38 21.13 23.28
C CYS A 15 3.81 21.69 21.96
N THR A 16 4.43 22.70 21.36
CA THR A 16 3.88 23.34 20.15
C THR A 16 4.55 22.93 18.85
N ARG A 17 5.71 22.26 18.88
CA ARG A 17 6.44 21.91 17.65
C ARG A 17 6.41 20.40 17.37
N PRO A 18 6.04 19.95 16.15
CA PRO A 18 6.10 18.55 15.78
C PRO A 18 7.53 18.02 15.89
N SER A 19 7.68 16.74 16.28
CA SER A 19 8.99 16.10 16.34
C SER A 19 9.66 16.01 14.97
N TYR A 20 8.86 15.89 13.90
CA TYR A 20 9.33 15.87 12.51
C TYR A 20 8.59 16.92 11.67
N PRO A 21 9.07 18.18 11.64
CA PRO A 21 8.50 19.21 10.79
C PRO A 21 8.51 18.79 9.31
N ARG A 22 7.47 19.17 8.56
CA ARG A 22 7.28 18.85 7.14
C ARG A 22 8.54 19.12 6.30
N GLU A 23 9.25 20.21 6.57
CA GLU A 23 10.44 20.62 5.79
C GLU A 23 11.62 19.64 5.95
N LYS A 24 11.65 18.89 7.06
CA LYS A 24 12.71 17.92 7.38
C LYS A 24 12.22 16.48 7.34
N LEU A 25 11.00 16.24 6.86
CA LEU A 25 10.34 14.93 6.90
C LEU A 25 11.18 13.84 6.20
N THR A 26 11.59 14.10 4.95
CA THR A 26 12.39 13.18 4.12
C THR A 26 13.74 12.89 4.75
N GLN A 27 14.48 13.95 5.12
CA GLN A 27 15.79 13.83 5.80
C GLN A 27 15.69 13.06 7.12
N SER A 28 14.60 13.23 7.86
CA SER A 28 14.40 12.57 9.15
C SER A 28 14.22 11.06 8.98
N VAL A 29 13.38 10.62 8.04
CA VAL A 29 13.18 9.18 7.80
C VAL A 29 14.44 8.53 7.22
N GLU A 30 15.11 9.19 6.27
CA GLU A 30 16.36 8.69 5.68
C GLU A 30 17.46 8.57 6.73
N GLY A 31 17.58 9.57 7.62
CA GLY A 31 18.52 9.55 8.73
C GLY A 31 18.26 8.41 9.72
N ILE A 32 16.98 8.11 10.01
CA ILE A 32 16.60 6.98 10.87
C ILE A 32 16.96 5.65 10.19
N VAL A 33 16.62 5.48 8.91
CA VAL A 33 16.92 4.25 8.16
C VAL A 33 18.44 4.02 8.08
N LYS A 34 19.22 5.06 7.78
CA LYS A 34 20.68 4.99 7.76
C LYS A 34 21.26 4.60 9.11
N LYS A 35 20.79 5.21 10.20
CA LYS A 35 21.28 4.97 11.56
C LYS A 35 20.88 3.59 12.11
N GLU A 36 19.61 3.21 11.99
CA GLU A 36 19.05 2.03 12.65
C GLU A 36 19.14 0.76 11.77
N CYS A 37 19.13 0.91 10.44
CA CYS A 37 19.14 -0.20 9.50
C CYS A 37 20.45 -0.36 8.73
N LYS A 38 21.32 0.68 8.72
CA LYS A 38 22.54 0.75 7.90
C LYS A 38 22.25 0.57 6.40
N LEU A 39 21.15 1.16 5.94
CA LEU A 39 20.72 1.14 4.54
C LEU A 39 20.67 2.57 4.01
N GLU A 40 21.03 2.74 2.75
CA GLU A 40 20.71 3.97 2.03
C GLU A 40 19.24 3.90 1.58
N SER A 41 18.58 5.05 1.59
CA SER A 41 17.17 5.16 1.26
C SER A 41 16.89 6.51 0.63
N HIS A 42 15.79 6.59 -0.12
CA HIS A 42 15.29 7.82 -0.71
C HIS A 42 13.82 8.02 -0.32
N ALA A 43 13.49 9.17 0.25
CA ALA A 43 12.14 9.51 0.66
C ALA A 43 11.61 10.74 -0.09
N ALA A 44 10.31 10.75 -0.34
CA ALA A 44 9.64 11.87 -1.01
C ALA A 44 8.19 11.99 -0.55
N LEU A 45 7.74 13.24 -0.36
CA LEU A 45 6.33 13.55 -0.12
C LEU A 45 5.73 14.16 -1.39
N VAL A 46 4.81 13.45 -2.03
CA VAL A 46 4.09 13.91 -3.22
C VAL A 46 2.61 14.03 -2.87
N GLY A 47 2.10 15.27 -2.87
CA GLY A 47 0.73 15.54 -2.42
C GLY A 47 0.52 15.11 -0.96
N LYS A 48 -0.29 14.07 -0.75
CA LYS A 48 -0.57 13.45 0.56
C LYS A 48 0.06 12.06 0.72
N THR A 49 0.88 11.64 -0.23
CA THR A 49 1.51 10.31 -0.26
C THR A 49 2.99 10.43 0.10
N PHE A 50 3.39 9.72 1.15
CA PHE A 50 4.78 9.69 1.61
C PHE A 50 5.46 8.39 1.20
N TYR A 51 6.49 8.52 0.36
CA TYR A 51 7.28 7.43 -0.18
C TYR A 51 8.57 7.25 0.64
N LEU A 52 8.94 6.00 0.85
CA LEU A 52 10.27 5.58 1.29
C LEU A 52 10.73 4.42 0.42
N LYS A 53 11.77 4.66 -0.36
CA LYS A 53 12.43 3.68 -1.21
C LYS A 53 13.73 3.21 -0.56
N VAL A 54 13.93 1.89 -0.49
CA VAL A 54 15.12 1.28 0.11
C VAL A 54 15.57 0.07 -0.72
N ALA A 55 16.88 -0.13 -0.83
CA ALA A 55 17.42 -1.37 -1.37
C ALA A 55 17.67 -2.37 -0.22
N LEU A 56 17.06 -3.55 -0.30
CA LEU A 56 17.17 -4.57 0.75
C LEU A 56 17.75 -5.87 0.15
N PRO A 57 19.08 -6.02 0.15
CA PRO A 57 19.71 -7.24 -0.36
C PRO A 57 19.31 -8.44 0.50
N GLY A 58 19.04 -9.57 -0.16
CA GLY A 58 18.70 -10.83 0.51
C GLY A 58 17.23 -10.99 0.92
N LEU A 59 16.33 -10.11 0.49
CA LEU A 59 14.88 -10.31 0.65
C LEU A 59 14.35 -11.48 -0.18
N VAL A 60 14.98 -11.74 -1.32
CA VAL A 60 14.77 -12.95 -2.12
C VAL A 60 16.09 -13.69 -2.20
N SER A 61 16.18 -14.87 -1.57
CA SER A 61 17.32 -15.77 -1.65
C SER A 61 17.01 -16.97 -2.54
N SER A 62 18.05 -17.62 -3.06
CA SER A 62 17.95 -18.91 -3.76
C SER A 62 17.38 -20.02 -2.87
N GLU A 63 17.54 -19.88 -1.55
CA GLU A 63 16.85 -20.68 -0.55
C GLU A 63 15.46 -20.08 -0.33
N ALA A 64 14.41 -20.91 -0.34
CA ALA A 64 13.00 -20.50 -0.20
C ALA A 64 12.64 -19.85 1.16
N ASN A 65 13.63 -19.50 1.99
CA ASN A 65 13.44 -18.89 3.29
C ASN A 65 14.06 -17.50 3.34
N ILE A 66 13.24 -16.49 3.62
CA ILE A 66 13.70 -15.13 3.91
C ILE A 66 14.44 -15.16 5.25
N LYS A 67 15.69 -14.68 5.26
CA LYS A 67 16.49 -14.60 6.50
C LYS A 67 15.80 -13.69 7.52
N LYS A 68 15.73 -14.11 8.78
CA LYS A 68 15.12 -13.34 9.88
C LYS A 68 15.66 -11.91 9.97
N GLU A 69 16.98 -11.73 9.82
CA GLU A 69 17.64 -10.43 9.85
C GLU A 69 17.13 -9.46 8.77
N VAL A 70 16.75 -9.98 7.61
CA VAL A 70 16.20 -9.19 6.50
C VAL A 70 14.78 -8.74 6.83
N LEU A 71 13.96 -9.64 7.40
CA LEU A 71 12.62 -9.28 7.89
C LEU A 71 12.68 -8.22 9.00
N GLU A 72 13.63 -8.34 9.93
CA GLU A 72 13.85 -7.34 10.98
C GLU A 72 14.24 -5.97 10.40
N LYS A 73 15.09 -5.94 9.36
CA LYS A 73 15.41 -4.68 8.65
C LYS A 73 14.18 -4.09 7.96
N LEU A 74 13.39 -4.90 7.27
CA LEU A 74 12.15 -4.45 6.64
C LEU A 74 11.17 -3.86 7.67
N GLN A 75 11.01 -4.52 8.82
CA GLN A 75 10.19 -4.03 9.93
C GLN A 75 10.71 -2.68 10.48
N LYS A 76 12.02 -2.53 10.67
CA LYS A 76 12.62 -1.27 11.13
C LYS A 76 12.44 -0.13 10.12
N VAL A 77 12.64 -0.40 8.83
CA VAL A 77 12.36 0.57 7.75
C VAL A 77 10.91 1.02 7.80
N HIS A 78 9.99 0.06 7.89
CA HIS A 78 8.56 0.35 7.95
C HIS A 78 8.15 1.14 9.20
N LEU A 79 8.76 0.83 10.34
CA LEU A 79 8.57 1.56 11.59
C LEU A 79 9.11 3.00 11.49
N ALA A 80 10.22 3.21 10.78
CA ALA A 80 10.82 4.53 10.60
C ALA A 80 9.87 5.48 9.87
N ILE A 81 9.34 5.07 8.70
CA ILE A 81 8.38 5.89 7.95
C ILE A 81 7.09 6.12 8.75
N THR A 82 6.60 5.09 9.44
CA THR A 82 5.41 5.19 10.31
C THR A 82 5.61 6.23 11.43
N ARG A 83 6.71 6.13 12.19
CA ARG A 83 7.00 7.02 13.33
C ARG A 83 7.12 8.46 12.88
N VAL A 84 7.82 8.70 11.78
CA VAL A 84 8.00 10.04 11.21
C VAL A 84 6.65 10.61 10.76
N SER A 85 5.83 9.80 10.08
CA SER A 85 4.52 10.23 9.57
C SER A 85 3.52 10.55 10.66
N LEU A 86 3.48 9.76 11.74
CA LEU A 86 2.56 9.98 12.86
C LEU A 86 2.94 11.17 13.74
N SER A 87 4.21 11.57 13.73
CA SER A 87 4.74 12.66 14.56
C SER A 87 5.14 13.90 13.74
N SER A 88 4.56 14.04 12.55
CA SER A 88 4.74 15.19 11.66
C SER A 88 3.49 16.07 11.59
N ASP A 89 3.69 17.34 11.22
CA ASP A 89 2.64 18.29 10.82
C ASP A 89 2.31 18.24 9.32
N ALA A 90 2.98 17.38 8.55
CA ALA A 90 2.65 17.13 7.14
C ALA A 90 1.27 16.45 7.01
N LYS A 91 0.50 16.86 6.00
CA LYS A 91 -0.76 16.19 5.64
C LYS A 91 -0.46 14.91 4.86
N ILE A 92 -0.31 13.81 5.58
CA ILE A 92 -0.02 12.48 5.02
C ILE A 92 -1.27 11.60 5.15
N GLU A 93 -1.76 11.04 4.05
CA GLU A 93 -2.87 10.09 4.01
C GLU A 93 -2.39 8.68 3.66
N TYR A 94 -1.36 8.55 2.83
CA TYR A 94 -0.83 7.25 2.37
C TYR A 94 0.67 7.14 2.60
N LEU A 95 1.10 5.95 2.98
CA LEU A 95 2.50 5.55 3.12
C LEU A 95 2.82 4.51 2.05
N VAL A 96 3.91 4.70 1.32
CA VAL A 96 4.39 3.75 0.32
C VAL A 96 5.85 3.40 0.65
N THR A 97 6.08 2.15 1.04
CA THR A 97 7.45 1.62 1.19
C THR A 97 7.79 0.81 -0.05
N ILE A 98 8.77 1.24 -0.83
CA ILE A 98 9.27 0.52 -2.01
C ILE A 98 10.58 -0.17 -1.62
N VAL A 99 10.63 -1.47 -1.82
CA VAL A 99 11.79 -2.31 -1.55
C VAL A 99 12.35 -2.81 -2.88
N GLU A 100 13.50 -2.24 -3.25
CA GLU A 100 14.24 -2.73 -4.40
C GLU A 100 14.92 -4.04 -4.06
N LEU A 101 14.79 -5.00 -4.97
CA LEU A 101 15.40 -6.31 -4.91
C LEU A 101 16.64 -6.30 -5.83
N PRO A 102 17.88 -6.20 -5.32
CA PRO A 102 19.08 -6.22 -6.15
C PRO A 102 19.17 -7.52 -6.96
N GLY A 103 19.47 -7.44 -8.25
CA GLY A 103 19.54 -8.59 -9.15
C GLY A 103 18.19 -9.05 -9.74
N TRP A 104 17.07 -8.49 -9.27
CA TRP A 104 15.74 -8.80 -9.80
C TRP A 104 15.19 -7.65 -10.64
N LYS A 105 14.36 -7.98 -11.63
CA LYS A 105 13.61 -7.01 -12.43
C LYS A 105 12.33 -6.51 -11.73
N THR A 106 12.10 -6.92 -10.49
CA THR A 106 10.92 -6.57 -9.70
C THR A 106 11.29 -5.77 -8.46
N HIS A 107 10.33 -5.01 -7.95
CA HIS A 107 10.36 -4.43 -6.61
C HIS A 107 9.16 -4.96 -5.82
N PHE A 108 9.26 -4.91 -4.50
CA PHE A 108 8.14 -5.16 -3.61
C PHE A 108 7.70 -3.83 -3.00
N SER A 109 6.40 -3.56 -2.93
CA SER A 109 5.90 -2.37 -2.26
C SER A 109 4.81 -2.71 -1.24
N ILE A 110 4.82 -1.94 -0.16
CA ILE A 110 3.82 -1.95 0.90
C ILE A 110 3.13 -0.59 0.85
N VAL A 111 1.81 -0.57 0.60
CA VAL A 111 1.01 0.66 0.64
C VAL A 111 0.00 0.57 1.77
N GLN A 112 -0.08 1.64 2.57
CA GLN A 112 -0.97 1.73 3.71
C GLN A 112 -1.63 3.11 3.76
N ARG A 113 -2.86 3.15 4.27
CA ARG A 113 -3.50 4.40 4.66
C ARG A 113 -3.17 4.72 6.12
N LEU A 114 -2.75 5.95 6.39
CA LEU A 114 -2.32 6.38 7.72
C LEU A 114 -3.45 6.32 8.75
N ASP A 115 -4.70 6.56 8.34
CA ASP A 115 -5.86 6.45 9.22
C ASP A 115 -6.13 5.00 9.66
N ASP A 116 -5.96 4.03 8.76
CA ASP A 116 -6.13 2.61 9.09
C ASP A 116 -5.07 2.19 10.13
N LEU A 117 -3.84 2.70 9.99
CA LEU A 117 -2.76 2.48 10.95
C LEU A 117 -3.06 3.12 12.32
N LYS A 118 -3.60 4.35 12.34
CA LYS A 118 -4.06 5.00 13.58
C LYS A 118 -5.19 4.20 14.22
N TRP A 119 -6.17 3.76 13.44
CA TRP A 119 -7.28 2.94 13.94
C TRP A 119 -6.80 1.63 14.53
N TYR A 120 -5.81 0.98 13.90
CA TYR A 120 -5.19 -0.20 14.45
C TYR A 120 -4.48 0.08 15.79
N PHE A 121 -3.66 1.13 15.88
CA PHE A 121 -3.00 1.51 17.14
C PHE A 121 -3.97 1.91 18.25
N TYR A 122 -5.10 2.53 17.89
CA TYR A 122 -6.19 2.83 18.83
C TYR A 122 -7.17 1.67 19.04
N GLN A 123 -6.84 0.47 18.54
CA GLN A 123 -7.64 -0.76 18.69
C GLN A 123 -9.09 -0.61 18.20
N LYS A 124 -9.34 0.32 17.26
CA LYS A 124 -10.66 0.49 16.61
C LYS A 124 -10.95 -0.61 15.59
N ILE A 125 -9.90 -1.23 15.07
CA ILE A 125 -9.96 -2.37 14.16
C ILE A 125 -9.04 -3.48 14.67
N SER A 126 -9.38 -4.73 14.38
CA SER A 126 -8.55 -5.87 14.74
C SER A 126 -7.29 -5.93 13.89
N ARG A 127 -6.31 -6.73 14.33
CA ARG A 127 -5.11 -7.00 13.52
C ARG A 127 -5.46 -7.58 12.14
N GLY A 128 -6.39 -8.54 12.09
CA GLY A 128 -6.83 -9.12 10.81
C GLY A 128 -7.50 -8.09 9.91
N ASP A 129 -8.35 -7.21 10.46
CA ASP A 129 -8.95 -6.13 9.65
C ASP A 129 -7.90 -5.13 9.16
N PHE A 130 -6.87 -4.84 9.95
CA PHE A 130 -5.76 -4.00 9.52
C PHE A 130 -4.92 -4.67 8.42
N GLU A 131 -4.55 -5.94 8.56
CA GLU A 131 -3.80 -6.69 7.54
C GLU A 131 -4.57 -6.78 6.20
N ASP A 132 -5.89 -6.91 6.26
CA ASP A 132 -6.77 -6.84 5.09
C ASP A 132 -6.78 -5.46 4.39
N ARG A 133 -6.32 -4.39 5.05
CA ARG A 133 -6.27 -3.02 4.51
C ARG A 133 -4.88 -2.66 3.97
N ILE A 134 -3.89 -3.54 4.10
CA ILE A 134 -2.55 -3.36 3.54
C ILE A 134 -2.51 -3.87 2.11
N ILE A 135 -1.90 -3.08 1.23
CA ILE A 135 -1.61 -3.44 -0.15
C ILE A 135 -0.18 -3.97 -0.19
N TYR A 136 -0.03 -5.21 -0.65
CA TYR A 136 1.24 -5.80 -1.01
C TYR A 136 1.30 -5.95 -2.53
N ASP A 137 2.33 -5.39 -3.14
CA ASP A 137 2.44 -5.32 -4.60
C ASP A 137 3.85 -5.71 -5.05
N LEU A 138 3.94 -6.52 -6.09
CA LEU A 138 5.19 -6.98 -6.69
C LEU A 138 5.33 -6.34 -8.06
N GLY A 139 5.74 -5.08 -8.15
CA GLY A 139 5.84 -4.35 -9.41
C GLY A 139 7.08 -4.74 -10.23
N LEU A 140 7.01 -4.54 -11.54
CA LEU A 140 8.20 -4.54 -12.40
C LEU A 140 8.98 -3.24 -12.18
N LYS A 141 10.31 -3.31 -12.24
CA LYS A 141 11.17 -2.12 -12.25
C LYS A 141 11.00 -1.43 -13.61
N ASN A 142 10.70 -0.13 -13.58
CA ASN A 142 10.83 0.71 -14.78
C ASN A 142 12.32 0.82 -15.12
N THR A 143 12.77 0.09 -16.14
CA THR A 143 14.18 0.03 -16.54
C THR A 143 14.65 1.23 -17.38
N GLY A 144 13.82 2.26 -17.60
CA GLY A 144 14.14 3.38 -18.49
C GLY A 144 13.66 4.76 -18.04
N GLU A 145 12.63 4.85 -17.20
CA GLU A 145 12.15 6.11 -16.64
C GLU A 145 12.19 5.97 -15.12
N GLY A 146 12.77 6.97 -14.44
CA GLY A 146 12.81 7.00 -12.98
C GLY A 146 11.41 6.69 -12.41
N GLU A 147 11.36 5.86 -11.37
CA GLU A 147 10.12 5.46 -10.72
C GLU A 147 9.37 6.75 -10.28
N THR A 148 8.30 7.08 -10.99
CA THR A 148 7.61 8.36 -10.81
C THR A 148 6.73 8.28 -9.57
N PHE A 149 7.19 8.90 -8.49
CA PHE A 149 6.36 9.10 -7.31
C PHE A 149 5.16 9.98 -7.68
N ARG A 150 3.95 9.53 -7.33
CA ARG A 150 2.70 10.24 -7.61
C ARG A 150 1.84 10.30 -6.36
N ASP A 151 0.94 11.27 -6.29
CA ASP A 151 -0.03 11.26 -5.20
C ASP A 151 -1.07 10.17 -5.45
N ILE A 152 -1.36 9.37 -4.43
CA ILE A 152 -2.40 8.35 -4.42
C ILE A 152 -3.64 8.96 -3.76
N ASP A 153 -4.80 8.83 -4.39
CA ASP A 153 -6.08 9.15 -3.77
C ASP A 153 -6.80 7.88 -3.27
N LEU A 154 -7.96 8.07 -2.62
CA LEU A 154 -8.74 6.95 -2.09
C LEU A 154 -9.23 6.00 -3.19
N ARG A 155 -9.52 6.54 -4.38
CA ARG A 155 -10.03 5.77 -5.51
C ARG A 155 -8.96 4.84 -6.06
N GLU A 156 -7.76 5.35 -6.28
CA GLU A 156 -6.58 4.56 -6.65
C GLU A 156 -6.24 3.55 -5.55
N PHE A 157 -6.23 3.97 -4.28
CA PHE A 157 -5.92 3.08 -3.15
C PHE A 157 -6.89 1.89 -3.09
N VAL A 158 -8.20 2.12 -3.19
CA VAL A 158 -9.22 1.06 -3.18
C VAL A 158 -9.06 0.12 -4.36
N ALA A 159 -8.82 0.65 -5.56
CA ALA A 159 -8.58 -0.17 -6.75
C ALA A 159 -7.34 -1.06 -6.58
N ARG A 160 -6.23 -0.48 -6.09
CA ARG A 160 -4.99 -1.22 -5.82
C ARG A 160 -5.18 -2.26 -4.73
N LEU A 161 -6.00 -1.99 -3.71
CA LEU A 161 -6.31 -2.95 -2.66
C LEU A 161 -7.07 -4.16 -3.20
N ILE A 162 -8.11 -3.96 -4.02
CA ILE A 162 -8.85 -5.05 -4.67
C ILE A 162 -7.90 -5.96 -5.47
N VAL A 163 -7.08 -5.35 -6.33
CA VAL A 163 -6.12 -6.08 -7.18
C VAL A 163 -5.07 -6.80 -6.33
N SER A 164 -4.53 -6.13 -5.31
CA SER A 164 -3.52 -6.70 -4.41
C SER A 164 -4.04 -7.94 -3.68
N LYS A 165 -5.30 -7.96 -3.23
CA LYS A 165 -5.85 -9.14 -2.57
C LYS A 165 -6.00 -10.34 -3.50
N PHE A 166 -6.39 -10.12 -4.75
CA PHE A 166 -6.37 -11.17 -5.76
C PHE A 166 -4.95 -11.67 -6.03
N ASN A 167 -4.02 -10.77 -6.34
CA ASN A 167 -2.63 -11.13 -6.65
C ASN A 167 -1.91 -11.79 -5.47
N TRP A 168 -2.19 -11.38 -4.25
CA TRP A 168 -1.60 -12.00 -3.07
C TRP A 168 -2.12 -13.43 -2.87
N LEU A 169 -3.40 -13.69 -3.17
CA LEU A 169 -3.97 -15.03 -3.11
C LEU A 169 -3.30 -15.97 -4.13
N THR A 170 -3.03 -15.48 -5.34
CA THR A 170 -2.31 -16.27 -6.36
C THR A 170 -0.85 -16.51 -5.97
N VAL A 171 -0.16 -15.53 -5.37
CA VAL A 171 1.24 -15.69 -4.92
C VAL A 171 1.37 -16.61 -3.70
N SER A 172 0.46 -16.51 -2.74
CA SER A 172 0.53 -17.26 -1.46
C SER A 172 0.05 -18.70 -1.55
N ASN A 173 -0.71 -19.07 -2.59
CA ASN A 173 -1.24 -20.41 -2.77
C ASN A 173 -0.78 -21.03 -4.11
N PRO A 174 0.16 -22.00 -4.09
CA PRO A 174 0.67 -22.64 -5.31
C PRO A 174 -0.40 -23.31 -6.17
N PHE A 175 -1.45 -23.88 -5.55
CA PHE A 175 -2.54 -24.51 -6.30
C PHE A 175 -3.39 -23.48 -7.03
N VAL A 176 -3.70 -22.36 -6.38
CA VAL A 176 -4.40 -21.24 -7.02
C VAL A 176 -3.53 -20.65 -8.12
N SER A 177 -2.23 -20.45 -7.89
CA SER A 177 -1.30 -19.97 -8.92
C SER A 177 -1.33 -20.86 -10.16
N ALA A 178 -1.28 -22.18 -10.00
CA ALA A 178 -1.27 -23.13 -11.09
C ALA A 178 -2.62 -23.23 -11.83
N ALA A 179 -3.74 -23.13 -11.09
CA ALA A 179 -5.09 -23.22 -11.66
C ALA A 179 -5.52 -21.94 -12.38
N ILE A 180 -5.07 -20.77 -11.92
CA ILE A 180 -5.50 -19.48 -12.43
C ILE A 180 -4.51 -18.93 -13.45
N GLY A 181 -3.20 -19.06 -13.20
CA GLY A 181 -2.15 -18.66 -14.13
C GLY A 181 -2.16 -17.17 -14.53
N ALA A 182 -2.91 -16.33 -13.81
CA ALA A 182 -3.17 -14.95 -14.18
C ALA A 182 -2.77 -13.99 -13.07
N ARG A 183 -2.15 -12.89 -13.47
CA ARG A 183 -1.91 -11.71 -12.66
C ARG A 183 -2.80 -10.58 -13.15
N LEU A 184 -3.26 -9.73 -12.24
CA LEU A 184 -4.05 -8.54 -12.58
C LEU A 184 -3.25 -7.27 -12.31
N GLU A 185 -3.36 -6.30 -13.21
CA GLU A 185 -2.78 -4.96 -13.09
C GLU A 185 -3.86 -3.92 -13.41
N ILE A 186 -3.75 -2.73 -12.85
CA ILE A 186 -4.68 -1.64 -13.19
C ILE A 186 -4.25 -1.07 -14.55
N ASP A 187 -5.14 -1.14 -15.53
CA ASP A 187 -4.96 -0.49 -16.82
C ASP A 187 -5.43 0.97 -16.75
N SER A 188 -6.67 1.18 -16.30
CA SER A 188 -7.23 2.52 -16.21
C SER A 188 -8.34 2.66 -15.16
N LEU A 189 -8.46 3.89 -14.65
CA LEU A 189 -9.45 4.33 -13.67
C LEU A 189 -10.25 5.51 -14.24
N SER A 190 -11.24 5.25 -15.07
CA SER A 190 -12.04 6.30 -15.74
C SER A 190 -13.51 6.26 -15.34
N GLY A 191 -14.07 7.41 -14.96
CA GLY A 191 -15.48 7.51 -14.52
C GLY A 191 -15.84 6.55 -13.38
N ASN A 192 -16.82 5.69 -13.61
CA ASN A 192 -17.28 4.65 -12.68
C ASN A 192 -16.76 3.25 -13.06
N LYS A 193 -15.72 3.16 -13.88
CA LYS A 193 -15.18 1.90 -14.38
C LYS A 193 -13.73 1.69 -13.93
N LEU A 194 -13.45 0.50 -13.41
CA LEU A 194 -12.10 0.00 -13.16
C LEU A 194 -11.76 -1.01 -14.25
N VAL A 195 -10.76 -0.70 -15.06
CA VAL A 195 -10.24 -1.64 -16.07
C VAL A 195 -8.97 -2.27 -15.54
N LEU A 196 -8.99 -3.59 -15.45
CA LEU A 196 -7.85 -4.40 -15.07
C LEU A 196 -7.31 -5.12 -16.30
N LYS A 197 -6.00 -5.25 -16.39
CA LYS A 197 -5.32 -6.01 -17.42
C LYS A 197 -4.81 -7.31 -16.82
N THR A 198 -4.95 -8.41 -17.55
CA THR A 198 -4.28 -9.67 -17.25
C THR A 198 -3.16 -9.96 -18.23
N ASP A 199 -2.10 -10.59 -17.72
CA ASP A 199 -0.98 -11.12 -18.51
C ASP A 199 -1.35 -12.37 -19.31
N SER A 200 -2.46 -13.03 -18.98
CA SER A 200 -2.96 -14.21 -19.70
C SER A 200 -3.76 -13.85 -20.95
N GLU A 201 -3.39 -14.41 -22.11
CA GLU A 201 -4.16 -14.24 -23.36
C GLU A 201 -5.51 -14.94 -23.33
N THR A 202 -5.56 -16.12 -22.70
CA THR A 202 -6.74 -16.97 -22.60
C THR A 202 -6.93 -17.39 -21.15
N LEU A 203 -8.16 -17.29 -20.65
CA LEU A 203 -8.55 -17.77 -19.33
C LEU A 203 -9.53 -18.93 -19.50
N SER A 204 -9.36 -19.99 -18.71
CA SER A 204 -10.36 -21.06 -18.65
C SER A 204 -11.64 -20.57 -17.97
N ASP A 205 -12.78 -21.24 -18.19
CA ASP A 205 -14.04 -20.89 -17.52
C ASP A 205 -13.91 -20.91 -15.99
N MET A 206 -13.22 -21.92 -15.46
CA MET A 206 -12.88 -22.01 -14.04
C MET A 206 -12.05 -20.82 -13.56
N SER A 207 -11.04 -20.40 -14.34
CA SER A 207 -10.21 -19.24 -13.99
C SER A 207 -11.06 -17.95 -13.99
N MET A 208 -11.92 -17.79 -15.00
CA MET A 208 -12.81 -16.63 -15.09
C MET A 208 -13.82 -16.56 -13.94
N GLU A 209 -14.41 -17.70 -13.56
CA GLU A 209 -15.34 -17.80 -12.43
C GLU A 209 -14.64 -17.47 -11.11
N PHE A 210 -13.45 -18.04 -10.87
CA PHE A 210 -12.67 -17.77 -9.68
C PHE A 210 -12.26 -16.30 -9.57
N ILE A 211 -11.74 -15.72 -10.65
CA ILE A 211 -11.38 -14.29 -10.71
C ILE A 211 -12.61 -13.44 -10.41
N ARG A 212 -13.76 -13.74 -11.04
CA ARG A 212 -15.01 -13.01 -10.81
C ARG A 212 -15.44 -13.07 -9.34
N ALA A 213 -15.50 -14.28 -8.77
CA ALA A 213 -15.90 -14.47 -7.38
C ALA A 213 -14.99 -13.73 -6.40
N THR A 214 -13.67 -13.84 -6.60
CA THR A 214 -12.67 -13.21 -5.74
C THR A 214 -12.75 -11.68 -5.81
N ILE A 215 -12.84 -11.12 -7.02
CA ILE A 215 -12.94 -9.67 -7.21
C ILE A 215 -14.26 -9.14 -6.63
N MET A 216 -15.38 -9.84 -6.82
CA MET A 216 -16.66 -9.46 -6.22
C MET A 216 -16.61 -9.46 -4.69
N GLU A 217 -16.06 -10.52 -4.09
CA GLU A 217 -15.93 -10.64 -2.64
C GLU A 217 -15.10 -9.49 -2.06
N TRP A 218 -13.90 -9.26 -2.60
CA TRP A 218 -13.03 -8.20 -2.11
C TRP A 218 -13.58 -6.81 -2.37
N SER A 219 -14.23 -6.59 -3.52
CA SER A 219 -14.91 -5.33 -3.82
C SER A 219 -16.00 -5.03 -2.78
N ALA A 220 -16.84 -6.00 -2.45
CA ALA A 220 -17.89 -5.84 -1.45
C ALA A 220 -17.32 -5.57 -0.04
N LYS A 221 -16.31 -6.34 0.37
CA LYS A 221 -15.64 -6.14 1.67
C LYS A 221 -15.02 -4.74 1.76
N ILE A 222 -14.30 -4.31 0.72
CA ILE A 222 -13.59 -3.03 0.70
C ILE A 222 -14.59 -1.86 0.64
N ALA A 223 -15.66 -1.99 -0.16
CA ALA A 223 -16.76 -1.02 -0.21
C ALA A 223 -17.33 -0.74 1.19
N HIS A 224 -17.61 -1.80 1.94
CA HIS A 224 -18.09 -1.70 3.32
C HIS A 224 -17.06 -1.02 4.25
N LYS A 225 -15.78 -1.42 4.15
CA LYS A 225 -14.68 -0.93 5.00
C LYS A 225 -14.39 0.56 4.85
N TYR A 226 -14.53 1.11 3.65
CA TYR A 226 -14.21 2.51 3.36
C TYR A 226 -15.44 3.38 3.15
N ARG A 227 -16.66 2.80 3.14
CA ARG A 227 -17.91 3.48 2.74
C ARG A 227 -17.74 4.22 1.41
N PHE A 228 -16.92 3.63 0.54
CA PHE A 228 -16.48 4.21 -0.71
C PHE A 228 -16.60 3.13 -1.77
N PHE A 229 -17.47 3.36 -2.76
CA PHE A 229 -17.48 2.53 -3.95
C PHE A 229 -18.06 3.30 -5.14
N GLU A 230 -17.17 3.92 -5.91
CA GLU A 230 -17.54 4.68 -7.11
C GLU A 230 -17.58 3.80 -8.37
N PHE A 231 -17.09 2.56 -8.29
CA PHE A 231 -17.08 1.66 -9.44
C PHE A 231 -18.46 1.01 -9.60
N SER A 232 -19.08 1.14 -10.77
CA SER A 232 -20.27 0.36 -11.15
C SER A 232 -19.91 -0.89 -11.93
N GLU A 233 -18.71 -0.91 -12.53
CA GLU A 233 -18.22 -2.04 -13.31
C GLU A 233 -16.71 -2.21 -13.11
N ILE A 234 -16.29 -3.47 -12.94
CA ILE A 234 -14.89 -3.88 -13.08
C ILE A 234 -14.80 -4.73 -14.35
N SER A 235 -13.98 -4.31 -15.30
CA SER A 235 -13.71 -5.09 -16.52
C SER A 235 -12.28 -5.59 -16.52
N ILE A 236 -12.10 -6.81 -17.00
CA ILE A 236 -10.78 -7.42 -17.17
C ILE A 236 -10.53 -7.60 -18.66
N ILE A 237 -9.41 -7.06 -19.14
CA ILE A 237 -8.93 -7.19 -20.52
C ILE A 237 -7.64 -8.01 -20.56
N ASN A 238 -7.37 -8.71 -21.65
CA ASN A 238 -6.08 -9.37 -21.90
C ASN A 238 -5.05 -8.39 -22.51
N ASN A 239 -3.85 -8.86 -22.89
CA ASN A 239 -2.83 -7.98 -23.47
C ASN A 239 -3.21 -7.41 -24.84
N SER A 240 -4.10 -8.07 -25.58
CA SER A 240 -4.65 -7.56 -26.84
C SER A 240 -5.76 -6.53 -26.65
N GLY A 241 -6.10 -6.19 -25.40
CA GLY A 241 -7.14 -5.21 -25.07
C GLY A 241 -8.56 -5.77 -25.19
N ARG A 242 -8.71 -7.07 -25.45
CA ARG A 242 -10.02 -7.72 -25.53
C ARG A 242 -10.54 -7.95 -24.12
N GLN A 243 -11.78 -7.53 -23.89
CA GLN A 243 -12.48 -7.82 -22.65
C GLN A 243 -12.75 -9.32 -22.51
N VAL A 244 -12.27 -9.90 -21.40
CA VAL A 244 -12.42 -11.31 -21.04
C VAL A 244 -13.45 -11.50 -19.91
N ILE A 245 -13.55 -10.56 -18.98
CA ILE A 245 -14.51 -10.62 -17.87
C ILE A 245 -15.15 -9.24 -17.68
N SER A 246 -16.47 -9.21 -17.46
CA SER A 246 -17.19 -8.04 -16.93
C SER A 246 -17.82 -8.43 -15.59
N ILE A 247 -17.65 -7.56 -14.60
CA ILE A 247 -18.15 -7.74 -13.25
C ILE A 247 -18.97 -6.49 -12.91
N PRO A 248 -20.31 -6.55 -13.00
CA PRO A 248 -21.14 -5.47 -12.50
C PRO A 248 -21.01 -5.43 -10.97
N ILE A 249 -20.79 -4.24 -10.41
CA ILE A 249 -20.79 -4.07 -8.97
C ILE A 249 -22.05 -3.33 -8.57
N ALA A 250 -22.87 -3.98 -7.74
CA ALA A 250 -24.00 -3.34 -7.11
C ALA A 250 -23.47 -2.21 -6.22
N GLN A 251 -23.88 -0.98 -6.51
CA GLN A 251 -23.58 0.11 -5.59
C GLN A 251 -24.35 -0.17 -4.30
N PRO A 252 -23.68 -0.14 -3.13
CA PRO A 252 -24.42 -0.21 -1.88
C PRO A 252 -25.46 0.91 -1.92
N GLU A 253 -26.73 0.56 -1.71
CA GLU A 253 -27.80 1.56 -1.59
C GLU A 253 -27.27 2.66 -0.68
N LYS A 254 -27.28 3.91 -1.16
CA LYS A 254 -26.81 5.07 -0.40
C LYS A 254 -27.41 4.96 0.99
N LEU A 255 -26.63 4.50 1.98
CA LEU A 255 -27.03 4.44 3.37
C LEU A 255 -27.28 5.90 3.75
N LYS A 256 -28.57 6.27 3.72
CA LYS A 256 -29.08 7.57 4.15
C LYS A 256 -28.87 7.74 5.64
#